data_AF-A0A2V5UKG7-F1
#
_entry.id   AF-A0A2V5UKG7-F1
#
_cell.length_a   1.000
_cell.length_b   1.000
_cell.length_c   1.000
_cell.angle_alpha   90.00
_cell.angle_beta   90.00
_cell.angle_gamma   90.00
#
_symmetry.space_group_name_H-M   'P 1'
#
loop_
_entity.id
_entity.type
_entity.pdbx_description
1 polymer ?
#
loop_
_entity_poly.entity_id
_entity_poly.type
_entity_poly.pdbx_seq_one_letter_code
_entity_poly.pdbx_strand_id
1 'polypeptide(L)'
;LSACIYHSLLGHIPDYDRGIKRARFAVLRLTKVPAVLIEGGFLTERGESKLIANKDWRAKLAGAISVGIENYRALSINKQPPMLVADYRRQTKLAPIEPVSQEGSLKEADSSLMSLVGESAFLLPQQTSPPKQKSSLESAPIVP
;
A
#
# COMPACT_ATOMS: atom_id res chain seq x y z
N LEU A 1 -21.77 -11.88 -2.79
CA LEU A 1 -20.82 -11.10 -1.98
C LEU A 1 -19.52 -11.87 -1.74
N SER A 2 -19.54 -12.97 -0.98
CA SER A 2 -18.33 -13.74 -0.64
C SER A 2 -17.51 -14.15 -1.87
N ALA A 3 -18.14 -14.71 -2.91
CA ALA A 3 -17.46 -15.12 -4.14
C ALA A 3 -16.76 -13.95 -4.87
N CYS A 4 -17.38 -12.77 -4.91
CA CYS A 4 -16.82 -11.58 -5.56
C CYS A 4 -15.54 -11.11 -4.84
N ILE A 5 -15.60 -11.04 -3.51
CA ILE A 5 -14.45 -10.67 -2.67
C ILE A 5 -13.36 -11.73 -2.75
N TYR A 6 -13.72 -13.01 -2.68
CA TYR A 6 -12.81 -14.13 -2.78
C TYR A 6 -12.01 -14.13 -4.11
N HIS A 7 -12.69 -13.97 -5.24
CA HIS A 7 -12.01 -13.92 -6.53
C HIS A 7 -11.13 -12.67 -6.69
N SER A 8 -11.55 -11.53 -6.13
CA SER A 8 -10.72 -10.32 -6.11
C SER A 8 -9.45 -10.50 -5.29
N LEU A 9 -9.57 -11.05 -4.07
CA LEU A 9 -8.43 -11.33 -3.19
C LEU A 9 -7.38 -12.22 -3.87
N LEU A 10 -7.79 -13.37 -4.42
CA LEU A 10 -6.88 -14.29 -5.13
C LEU A 10 -6.33 -13.73 -6.45
N GLY A 11 -6.99 -12.72 -7.01
CA GLY A 11 -6.53 -12.01 -8.20
C GLY A 11 -5.41 -11.02 -7.90
N HIS A 12 -5.52 -10.27 -6.80
CA HIS A 12 -4.57 -9.22 -6.43
C HIS A 12 -3.45 -9.72 -5.52
N ILE A 13 -3.74 -10.69 -4.66
CA ILE A 13 -2.85 -11.16 -3.60
C ILE A 13 -2.53 -12.63 -3.85
N PRO A 14 -1.27 -12.96 -4.17
CA PRO A 14 -0.84 -14.34 -4.37
C PRO A 14 -0.58 -15.02 -3.01
N ASP A 15 -1.63 -15.14 -2.19
CA ASP A 15 -1.58 -15.83 -0.92
C ASP A 15 -2.16 -17.26 -1.04
N TYR A 16 -1.94 -18.07 -0.01
CA TYR A 16 -2.48 -19.41 0.06
C TYR A 16 -4.01 -19.39 0.14
N ASP A 17 -4.66 -20.10 -0.78
CA ASP A 17 -6.11 -20.17 -0.84
C ASP A 17 -6.68 -21.08 0.27
N ARG A 18 -7.40 -20.48 1.21
CA ARG A 18 -8.08 -21.18 2.31
C ARG A 18 -9.58 -21.43 2.05
N GLY A 19 -10.08 -20.98 0.90
CA GLY A 19 -11.45 -21.15 0.45
C GLY A 19 -12.50 -20.37 1.24
N ILE A 20 -13.75 -20.47 0.77
CA ILE A 20 -14.92 -19.88 1.43
C ILE A 20 -15.49 -20.91 2.41
N LYS A 21 -15.61 -20.52 3.68
CA LYS A 21 -16.14 -21.38 4.75
C LYS A 21 -17.47 -20.85 5.27
N ARG A 22 -18.37 -21.76 5.65
CA ARG A 22 -19.61 -21.41 6.36
C ARG A 22 -19.36 -21.49 7.86
N ALA A 23 -19.75 -20.44 8.58
CA ALA A 23 -19.65 -20.38 10.02
C ALA A 23 -20.87 -19.68 10.62
N ARG A 24 -21.18 -19.98 11.89
CA ARG A 24 -22.36 -19.48 12.61
C ARG A 24 -22.01 -18.33 13.57
N PHE A 25 -21.08 -17.46 13.18
CA PHE A 25 -20.71 -16.28 13.97
C PHE A 25 -21.90 -15.32 14.14
N ALA A 26 -22.02 -14.72 15.33
CA ALA A 26 -23.13 -13.82 15.64
C ALA A 26 -23.23 -12.65 14.64
N VAL A 27 -22.09 -12.08 14.26
CA VAL A 27 -21.98 -10.98 13.28
C VAL A 27 -22.47 -11.36 11.87
N LEU A 28 -22.46 -12.65 11.53
CA LEU A 28 -22.99 -13.13 10.24
C LEU A 28 -24.45 -13.56 10.35
N ARG A 29 -24.84 -14.21 11.46
CA ARG A 29 -26.20 -14.77 11.63
C ARG A 29 -27.25 -13.72 11.99
N LEU A 30 -26.89 -12.69 12.75
CA LEU A 30 -27.84 -11.69 13.25
C LEU A 30 -28.03 -10.51 12.29
N THR A 31 -27.25 -10.44 11.21
CA THR A 31 -27.29 -9.35 10.23
C THR A 31 -28.39 -9.59 9.19
N LYS A 32 -29.20 -8.56 8.91
CA LYS A 32 -30.33 -8.62 7.97
C LYS A 32 -29.95 -8.40 6.51
N VAL A 33 -28.71 -8.00 6.25
CA VAL A 33 -28.14 -7.75 4.93
C VAL A 33 -27.05 -8.78 4.61
N PRO A 34 -26.65 -8.95 3.34
CA PRO A 34 -25.54 -9.83 2.99
C PRO A 34 -24.27 -9.47 3.77
N ALA A 35 -23.72 -10.44 4.50
CA ALA A 35 -22.55 -10.25 5.36
C ALA A 35 -21.48 -11.32 5.11
N VAL A 36 -20.21 -10.93 5.26
CA VAL A 36 -19.05 -11.83 5.19
C VAL A 36 -18.05 -11.44 6.27
N LEU A 37 -17.30 -12.41 6.76
CA LEU A 37 -16.16 -12.21 7.66
C LEU A 37 -14.91 -12.65 6.89
N ILE A 38 -13.89 -11.80 6.91
CA ILE A 38 -12.65 -12.02 6.17
C ILE A 38 -11.53 -12.19 7.20
N GLU A 39 -10.84 -13.32 7.11
CA GLU A 39 -9.60 -13.56 7.85
C GLU A 39 -8.44 -13.05 6.99
N GLY A 40 -7.80 -11.95 7.41
CA GLY A 40 -6.74 -11.27 6.65
C GLY A 40 -5.34 -11.87 6.80
N GLY A 41 -5.21 -12.98 7.54
CA GLY A 41 -3.96 -13.69 7.82
C GLY A 41 -3.83 -14.07 9.30
N PHE A 42 -2.77 -14.79 9.65
CA PHE A 42 -2.55 -15.32 11.00
C PHE A 42 -1.48 -14.54 11.75
N LEU A 43 -1.83 -13.92 12.88
CA LEU A 43 -0.86 -13.26 13.76
C LEU A 43 0.06 -14.25 14.49
N THR A 44 -0.34 -15.51 14.58
CA THR A 44 0.47 -16.60 15.16
C THR A 44 1.57 -17.09 14.22
N GLU A 45 1.43 -16.84 12.91
CA GLU A 45 2.46 -17.17 11.91
C GLU A 45 3.40 -15.97 11.73
N ARG A 46 4.70 -16.20 11.88
CA ARG A 46 5.72 -15.14 11.87
C ARG A 46 5.78 -14.44 10.52
N GLY A 47 5.58 -15.17 9.42
CA GLY A 47 5.54 -14.60 8.08
C GLY A 47 4.34 -13.68 7.88
N GLU A 48 3.14 -14.19 8.14
CA GLU A 48 1.88 -13.45 7.96
C GLU A 48 1.77 -12.25 8.91
N SER A 49 2.20 -12.38 10.17
CA SER A 49 2.21 -11.29 11.15
C SER A 49 3.02 -10.08 10.68
N LYS A 50 4.21 -10.29 10.10
CA LYS A 50 5.03 -9.21 9.53
C LYS A 50 4.34 -8.52 8.35
N LEU A 51 3.65 -9.28 7.50
CA LEU A 51 2.87 -8.71 6.41
C LEU A 51 1.71 -7.88 6.95
N ILE A 52 0.95 -8.40 7.92
CA ILE A 52 -0.17 -7.68 8.55
C ILE A 52 0.30 -6.37 9.21
N ALA A 53 1.50 -6.36 9.80
CA ALA A 53 2.11 -5.16 10.38
C ALA A 53 2.49 -4.11 9.32
N ASN A 54 2.74 -4.51 8.07
CA ASN A 54 3.07 -3.60 6.98
C ASN A 54 1.82 -2.82 6.49
N LYS A 55 1.95 -1.49 6.42
CA LYS A 55 0.88 -0.60 5.94
C LYS A 55 0.50 -0.84 4.49
N ASP A 56 1.48 -1.06 3.61
CA ASP A 56 1.24 -1.25 2.18
C ASP A 56 0.53 -2.56 1.89
N TRP A 57 0.85 -3.60 2.66
CA TRP A 57 0.11 -4.87 2.62
C TRP A 57 -1.36 -4.68 3.00
N ARG A 58 -1.63 -3.97 4.11
CA ARG A 58 -3.01 -3.66 4.52
C ARG A 58 -3.74 -2.82 3.48
N ALA A 59 -3.06 -1.86 2.84
CA ALA A 59 -3.63 -1.06 1.77
C ALA A 59 -4.00 -1.92 0.55
N LYS A 60 -3.12 -2.85 0.15
CA LYS A 60 -3.40 -3.81 -0.93
C LYS A 60 -4.58 -4.73 -0.60
N LEU A 61 -4.64 -5.23 0.63
CA LEU A 61 -5.76 -6.05 1.12
C LEU A 61 -7.07 -5.27 1.10
N ALA A 62 -7.09 -4.03 1.62
CA ALA A 62 -8.26 -3.16 1.60
C ALA A 62 -8.72 -2.86 0.16
N GLY A 63 -7.78 -2.59 -0.75
CA GLY A 63 -8.07 -2.35 -2.16
C GLY A 63 -8.76 -3.55 -2.82
N ALA A 64 -8.24 -4.75 -2.62
CA ALA A 64 -8.85 -5.98 -3.14
C ALA A 64 -10.25 -6.23 -2.57
N ILE A 65 -10.47 -5.98 -1.28
CA ILE A 65 -11.80 -6.09 -0.66
C ILE A 65 -12.78 -5.08 -1.29
N SER A 66 -12.34 -3.83 -1.48
CA SER A 66 -13.15 -2.77 -2.09
C SER A 66 -13.59 -3.16 -3.51
N VAL A 67 -12.68 -3.64 -4.35
CA VAL A 67 -12.98 -4.11 -5.71
C VAL A 67 -14.01 -5.24 -5.68
N GLY A 68 -13.86 -6.20 -4.76
CA GLY A 68 -14.82 -7.29 -4.58
C GLY A 68 -16.23 -6.82 -4.19
N ILE A 69 -16.34 -5.79 -3.36
CA ILE A 69 -17.61 -5.17 -2.96
C ILE A 69 -18.27 -4.45 -4.14
N GLU A 70 -17.49 -3.66 -4.90
CA GLU A 70 -18.01 -2.99 -6.09
C GLU A 70 -18.49 -3.98 -7.15
N ASN A 71 -17.77 -5.08 -7.33
CA ASN A 71 -18.21 -6.14 -8.22
C ASN A 71 -19.53 -6.76 -7.76
N TYR A 72 -19.70 -6.99 -6.45
CA TYR A 72 -20.98 -7.44 -5.91
C TYR A 72 -22.12 -6.44 -6.13
N ARG A 73 -21.84 -5.14 -5.99
CA ARG A 73 -22.81 -4.08 -6.28
C ARG A 73 -23.19 -4.08 -7.76
N ALA A 74 -22.22 -4.19 -8.66
CA ALA A 74 -22.42 -4.25 -10.11
C ALA A 74 -23.26 -5.46 -10.54
N LEU A 75 -23.10 -6.62 -9.89
CA LEU A 75 -23.96 -7.79 -10.09
C LEU A 75 -25.43 -7.48 -9.80
N SER A 76 -25.69 -6.75 -8.70
CA SER A 76 -27.05 -6.41 -8.30
C SER A 76 -27.71 -5.40 -9.23
N ILE A 77 -26.94 -4.46 -9.78
CA ILE A 77 -27.46 -3.36 -10.60
C ILE A 77 -27.49 -3.76 -12.10
N ASN A 78 -26.38 -4.28 -12.60
CA ASN A 78 -26.14 -4.49 -14.03
C ASN A 78 -26.32 -5.95 -14.47
N LYS A 79 -26.57 -6.90 -13.54
CA LYS A 79 -26.69 -8.35 -13.79
C LYS A 79 -25.48 -8.98 -14.52
N GLN A 80 -24.33 -8.32 -14.48
CA GLN A 80 -23.09 -8.84 -15.07
C GLN A 80 -22.53 -9.97 -14.20
N PRO A 81 -21.96 -11.04 -14.80
CA PRO A 81 -21.35 -12.13 -14.03
C PRO A 81 -20.15 -11.62 -13.20
N PRO A 82 -19.85 -12.24 -12.05
CA PRO A 82 -18.70 -11.86 -11.25
C PRO A 82 -17.42 -12.16 -12.04
N MET A 83 -16.43 -11.27 -11.96
CA MET A 83 -15.09 -11.58 -12.42
C MET A 83 -14.52 -12.78 -11.65
N LEU A 84 -13.92 -13.72 -12.38
CA LEU A 84 -13.22 -14.87 -11.82
C LEU A 84 -11.74 -14.57 -11.63
N VAL A 85 -11.05 -15.38 -10.83
CA VAL A 85 -9.59 -15.24 -10.58
C VAL A 85 -8.79 -15.19 -11.88
N ALA A 86 -9.19 -15.96 -12.89
CA ALA A 86 -8.55 -15.95 -14.20
C ALA A 86 -8.62 -14.56 -14.87
N ASP A 87 -9.72 -13.83 -14.69
CA ASP A 87 -9.92 -12.50 -15.27
C ASP A 87 -9.03 -11.46 -14.60
N TYR A 88 -8.96 -11.47 -13.26
CA TYR A 88 -8.06 -10.59 -12.52
C TYR A 88 -6.60 -10.83 -12.88
N ARG A 89 -6.16 -12.09 -12.95
CA ARG A 89 -4.77 -12.44 -13.32
C ARG A 89 -4.44 -11.97 -14.73
N ARG A 90 -5.40 -12.04 -15.66
CA ARG A 90 -5.23 -11.47 -17.01
C ARG A 90 -5.06 -9.96 -16.95
N GLN A 91 -5.89 -9.25 -16.20
CA GLN A 91 -5.77 -7.78 -16.06
C GLN A 91 -4.44 -7.35 -15.44
N THR A 92 -3.97 -8.05 -14.39
CA THR A 92 -2.65 -7.75 -13.78
C THR A 92 -1.50 -8.01 -14.74
N LYS A 93 -1.61 -9.02 -15.63
CA LYS A 93 -0.61 -9.30 -16.67
C LYS A 93 -0.69 -8.33 -17.85
N LEU A 94 -1.89 -7.84 -18.15
CA LEU A 94 -2.18 -6.86 -19.21
C LEU A 94 -1.97 -5.39 -18.78
N ALA A 95 -1.45 -5.16 -17.57
CA ALA A 95 -0.83 -3.90 -17.20
C ALA A 95 0.71 -4.01 -17.34
N PRO A 96 1.31 -3.92 -18.55
CA PRO A 96 2.71 -3.61 -18.68
C PRO A 96 3.03 -2.22 -18.15
N ILE A 97 4.25 -2.12 -17.61
CA ILE A 97 4.94 -0.94 -17.11
C ILE A 97 4.82 0.22 -18.11
N GLU A 98 4.03 1.24 -17.80
CA GLU A 98 4.42 2.58 -18.21
C GLU A 98 5.64 2.91 -17.35
N PRO A 99 6.84 3.12 -17.91
CA PRO A 99 7.90 3.73 -17.14
C PRO A 99 7.35 5.09 -16.73
N VAL A 100 7.09 5.24 -15.43
CA VAL A 100 6.97 6.57 -14.84
C VAL A 100 8.36 7.18 -14.98
N SER A 101 8.58 7.81 -16.13
CA SER A 101 9.62 8.81 -16.31
C SER A 101 9.22 9.97 -15.39
N GLN A 102 9.71 9.93 -14.15
CA GLN A 102 9.77 11.10 -13.29
C GLN A 102 10.82 12.05 -13.88
N GLU A 103 10.47 12.73 -14.95
CA GLU A 103 11.13 13.97 -15.34
C GLU A 103 10.05 15.00 -15.63
N GLY A 104 9.92 15.95 -14.71
CA GLY A 104 9.20 17.20 -14.95
C GLY A 104 7.96 17.41 -14.10
N SER A 105 8.12 17.65 -12.80
CA SER A 105 7.37 18.72 -12.11
C SER A 105 7.99 19.06 -10.76
N LEU A 106 9.22 19.60 -10.79
CA LEU A 106 9.82 20.33 -9.67
C LEU A 106 10.20 21.77 -10.06
N LYS A 107 9.94 22.19 -11.31
CA LYS A 107 10.37 23.52 -11.80
C LYS A 107 9.34 24.63 -11.61
N GLU A 108 8.09 24.31 -11.30
CA GLU A 108 7.00 25.31 -11.26
C GLU A 108 6.77 25.88 -9.86
N ALA A 109 7.16 25.15 -8.80
CA ALA A 109 7.05 25.64 -7.43
C ALA A 109 8.14 26.70 -7.09
N ASP A 110 9.34 26.55 -7.66
CA ASP A 110 10.46 27.46 -7.38
C ASP A 110 10.28 28.84 -8.04
N SER A 111 9.65 28.92 -9.21
CA SER A 111 9.40 30.21 -9.88
C SER A 111 8.35 31.05 -9.13
N SER A 112 7.36 30.39 -8.52
CA SER A 112 6.36 31.05 -7.67
C SER A 112 6.90 31.50 -6.32
N LEU A 113 8.01 30.91 -5.84
CA LEU A 113 8.65 31.29 -4.58
C LEU A 113 9.68 32.41 -4.80
N MET A 114 10.38 32.41 -5.94
CA MET A 114 11.27 33.52 -6.35
C MET A 114 10.52 34.81 -6.71
N SER A 115 9.28 34.74 -7.18
CA SER A 115 8.47 35.95 -7.45
C SER A 115 7.90 36.58 -6.17
N LEU A 116 7.72 35.79 -5.11
CA LEU A 116 7.16 36.23 -3.83
C LEU A 116 8.23 36.75 -2.85
N VAL A 117 9.43 36.17 -2.89
CA VAL A 117 10.59 36.58 -2.09
C VAL A 117 11.58 37.24 -3.04
N GLY A 118 11.47 38.56 -3.21
CA GLY A 118 12.33 39.34 -4.10
C GLY A 118 13.83 39.03 -3.92
N GLU A 119 14.60 39.20 -4.99
CA GLU A 119 16.00 38.74 -5.22
C GLU A 119 17.06 39.09 -4.15
N SER A 120 16.72 39.80 -3.08
CA SER A 120 17.69 40.29 -2.09
C SER A 120 17.95 39.36 -0.89
N ALA A 121 17.37 38.15 -0.83
CA ALA A 121 17.45 37.31 0.38
C ALA A 121 18.42 36.11 0.33
N PHE A 122 19.07 35.81 -0.80
CA PHE A 122 20.00 34.67 -0.88
C PHE A 122 21.44 35.13 -1.13
N LEU A 123 22.10 35.62 -0.09
CA LEU A 123 23.56 35.68 -0.05
C LEU A 123 24.11 34.26 0.13
N LEU A 124 24.85 33.80 -0.88
CA LEU A 124 25.60 32.54 -0.89
C LEU A 124 26.64 32.53 0.27
N PRO A 125 26.76 31.45 1.07
CA PRO A 125 27.95 31.26 1.89
C PRO A 125 29.17 30.99 0.99
N GLN A 126 30.19 31.85 1.06
CA GLN A 126 31.47 31.65 0.40
C GLN A 126 32.13 30.33 0.83
N GLN A 127 32.58 29.55 -0.14
CA GLN A 127 33.51 28.44 0.08
C GLN A 127 34.87 28.98 0.50
N THR A 128 35.37 28.56 1.67
CA THR A 128 36.77 28.70 2.07
C THR A 128 37.35 27.32 2.40
N SER A 129 38.48 26.98 1.77
CA SER A 129 39.27 25.76 1.96
C SER A 129 40.08 25.78 3.28
N PRO A 130 40.62 24.64 3.75
CA PRO A 130 40.79 24.33 5.18
C PRO A 130 42.20 24.58 5.73
N PRO A 131 42.37 24.64 7.08
CA PRO A 131 43.65 24.33 7.72
C PRO A 131 43.64 22.96 8.43
N LYS A 132 44.84 22.38 8.49
CA LYS A 132 45.21 21.05 9.01
C LYS A 132 45.79 21.17 10.43
N GLN A 133 45.83 20.04 11.15
CA GLN A 133 46.51 19.70 12.44
C GLN A 133 45.57 19.66 13.66
N LYS A 134 45.70 18.79 14.67
CA LYS A 134 46.51 17.58 15.02
C LYS A 134 45.93 17.09 16.37
N SER A 135 46.05 15.80 16.70
CA SER A 135 46.10 15.18 18.06
C SER A 135 44.90 15.41 19.00
N SER A 136 44.45 14.55 19.92
CA SER A 136 44.80 13.22 20.43
C SER A 136 43.88 12.99 21.65
N LEU A 137 43.57 11.72 21.98
CA LEU A 137 43.01 11.25 23.28
C LEU A 137 41.53 11.65 23.53
N GLU A 138 40.65 10.86 24.15
CA GLU A 138 40.80 9.83 25.18
C GLU A 138 39.52 8.96 25.16
N SER A 139 39.65 7.64 25.23
CA SER A 139 38.55 6.70 25.41
C SER A 139 38.24 6.54 26.91
N ALA A 140 37.03 6.90 27.35
CA ALA A 140 36.58 6.62 28.71
C ALA A 140 35.86 5.26 28.78
N PRO A 141 36.22 4.37 29.72
CA PRO A 141 35.58 3.08 29.91
C PRO A 141 34.28 3.19 30.72
N ILE A 142 33.25 2.43 30.32
CA ILE A 142 32.11 2.08 31.18
C ILE A 142 32.49 0.83 31.98
N VAL A 143 32.36 0.89 33.31
CA VAL A 143 32.46 -0.25 34.26
C VAL A 143 31.59 0.09 35.47
N PRO A 144 31.02 -0.89 36.21
CA PRO A 144 30.62 -2.25 35.86
C PRO A 144 29.10 -2.43 35.70
#